data_AF-A0A2V7DID2-F1
#
_entry.id   AF-A0A2V7DID2-F1
#
_cell.length_a   1.000
_cell.length_b   1.000
_cell.length_c   1.000
_cell.angle_alpha   90.00
_cell.angle_beta   90.00
_cell.angle_gamma   90.00
#
_symmetry.space_group_name_H-M   'P 1'
#
loop_
_entity.id
_entity.type
_entity.pdbx_description
1 polymer ?
#
loop_
_entity_poly.entity_id
_entity_poly.type
_entity_poly.pdbx_seq_one_letter_code
_entity_poly.pdbx_strand_id
1 'polypeptide(L)' 'MAAPYAFGVIPARGGSKGLPGKNLRRLGALSLIGHAIASAREATRLTRFVVSTDSDAIAEEARRHG' A
#
# COMPACT_ATOMS: atom_id res chain seq x y z
N MET A 1 7.57 -7.43 28.97
CA MET A 1 7.75 -8.15 27.70
C MET A 1 7.90 -7.11 26.60
N ALA A 2 8.85 -7.27 25.68
CA ALA A 2 8.94 -6.39 24.51
C ALA A 2 7.66 -6.54 23.65
N ALA A 3 7.22 -5.46 23.00
CA ALA A 3 6.11 -5.55 22.07
C ALA A 3 6.45 -6.54 20.93
N PRO A 4 5.48 -7.34 20.45
CA PRO A 4 5.73 -8.30 19.37
C PRO A 4 6.10 -7.57 18.08
N TYR A 5 6.98 -8.17 17.27
CA TYR A 5 7.28 -7.67 15.94
C TYR A 5 6.08 -7.90 15.01
N ALA A 6 5.47 -6.82 14.54
CA ALA A 6 4.32 -6.88 13.65
C ALA A 6 4.70 -6.42 12.24
N PHE A 7 4.69 -7.36 11.29
CA PHE A 7 5.02 -7.11 9.88
C PHE A 7 3.75 -7.00 9.03
N GLY A 8 3.55 -5.87 8.36
CA GLY A 8 2.43 -5.64 7.46
C GLY A 8 2.78 -5.92 5.99
N VAL A 9 1.84 -6.48 5.23
CA VAL A 9 1.97 -6.64 3.78
C VAL A 9 0.74 -6.03 3.12
N ILE A 10 0.97 -5.11 2.17
CA ILE A 10 -0.07 -4.53 1.33
C ILE A 10 0.04 -5.17 -0.07
N PRO A 11 -0.75 -6.21 -0.38
CA PRO A 11 -0.77 -6.81 -1.71
C PRO A 11 -1.53 -5.94 -2.71
N ALA A 12 -0.88 -5.52 -3.79
CA ALA A 12 -1.45 -4.63 -4.79
C ALA A 12 -1.06 -5.07 -6.21
N ARG A 13 -1.81 -6.00 -6.80
CA ARG A 13 -1.57 -6.43 -8.19
C ARG A 13 -1.96 -5.37 -9.22
N GLY A 14 -1.28 -5.36 -10.38
CA GLY A 14 -1.63 -4.51 -11.52
C GLY A 14 -2.98 -4.87 -12.15
N GLY A 15 -3.24 -6.18 -12.29
CA GLY A 15 -4.44 -6.70 -12.94
C GLY A 15 -5.69 -6.61 -12.05
N SER A 16 -6.60 -5.69 -12.31
CA SER A 16 -7.89 -5.62 -11.59
C SER A 16 -9.05 -6.07 -12.49
N LYS A 17 -9.69 -7.20 -12.14
CA LYS A 17 -10.80 -7.79 -12.92
C LYS A 17 -12.08 -6.95 -12.89
N GLY A 18 -12.46 -6.42 -11.71
CA GLY A 18 -13.69 -5.64 -11.56
C GLY A 18 -13.54 -4.17 -11.95
N LEU A 19 -12.43 -3.53 -11.57
CA LEU A 19 -12.14 -2.14 -11.93
C LEU A 19 -10.71 -2.02 -12.44
N PRO A 20 -10.46 -1.95 -13.76
CA PRO A 20 -9.12 -1.78 -14.30
C PRO A 20 -8.38 -0.60 -13.67
N GLY A 21 -7.11 -0.83 -13.30
CA GLY A 21 -6.25 0.18 -12.68
C GLY A 21 -6.65 0.61 -11.26
N LYS A 22 -7.48 -0.18 -10.55
CA LYS A 22 -8.04 0.18 -9.22
C LYS A 22 -7.00 0.78 -8.26
N ASN A 23 -5.83 0.16 -8.11
CA ASN A 23 -4.83 0.57 -7.11
C ASN A 23 -4.21 1.94 -7.39
N LEU A 24 -4.08 2.32 -8.67
CA LEU A 24 -3.55 3.62 -9.10
C LEU A 24 -4.65 4.68 -9.22
N ARG A 25 -5.91 4.28 -9.19
CA ARG A 25 -7.03 5.22 -9.33
C ARG A 25 -7.08 6.15 -8.12
N ARG A 26 -7.22 7.45 -8.38
CA ARG A 26 -7.40 8.46 -7.33
C ARG A 26 -8.71 8.26 -6.58
N LEU A 27 -8.63 8.42 -5.27
CA LEU A 27 -9.72 8.50 -4.33
C LEU A 27 -9.52 9.78 -3.51
N GLY A 28 -10.09 10.90 -3.96
CA GLY A 28 -9.77 12.20 -3.38
C GLY A 28 -8.31 12.59 -3.65
N ALA A 29 -7.55 12.95 -2.61
CA ALA A 29 -6.19 13.45 -2.75
C ALA A 29 -5.18 12.39 -3.25
N LEU A 30 -5.30 11.16 -2.77
CA LEU A 30 -4.34 10.06 -3.00
C LEU A 30 -4.92 8.99 -3.94
N SER A 31 -4.06 8.15 -4.51
CA SER A 31 -4.47 6.87 -5.11
C SER A 31 -5.00 5.90 -4.05
N LEU A 32 -5.75 4.87 -4.47
CA LEU A 32 -6.21 3.83 -3.54
C LEU A 32 -5.03 3.19 -2.79
N ILE A 33 -3.93 2.90 -3.48
CA ILE A 33 -2.73 2.35 -2.83
C ILE A 33 -2.05 3.39 -1.92
N GLY A 34 -2.05 4.67 -2.31
CA GLY A 34 -1.55 5.77 -1.49
C GLY A 34 -2.27 5.88 -0.14
N HIS A 35 -3.59 5.71 -0.12
CA HIS A 35 -4.36 5.66 1.13
C HIS A 35 -3.95 4.49 2.03
N ALA A 36 -3.80 3.29 1.47
CA ALA A 36 -3.37 2.12 2.25
C ALA A 36 -1.98 2.32 2.87
N ILE A 37 -1.05 2.96 2.13
CA ILE A 37 0.28 3.28 2.62
C ILE A 37 0.23 4.35 3.72
N ALA A 38 -0.57 5.40 3.54
CA ALA A 38 -0.76 6.43 4.57
C ALA A 38 -1.28 5.81 5.88
N SER A 39 -2.30 4.96 5.81
CA SER A 39 -2.80 4.24 7.00
C SER A 39 -1.73 3.34 7.64
N ALA A 40 -0.89 2.67 6.85
CA ALA A 40 0.19 1.85 7.37
C ALA A 40 1.29 2.67 8.05
N ARG A 41 1.56 3.90 7.58
CA ARG A 41 2.51 4.84 8.20
C ARG A 41 1.98 5.40 9.52
N GLU A 42 0.68 5.64 9.63
CA GLU A 42 0.04 6.14 10.84
C GLU A 42 -0.19 5.04 11.90
N ALA A 43 -0.09 3.76 11.51
CA ALA A 43 -0.34 2.64 12.40
C ALA A 43 0.76 2.50 13.48
N THR A 44 0.41 2.76 14.73
CA THR A 44 1.32 2.66 15.90
C THR A 44 1.72 1.23 16.27
N ARG A 45 1.04 0.23 15.73
CA ARG A 45 1.26 -1.19 16.04
C ARG A 45 2.12 -1.92 15.01
N LEU A 46 2.37 -1.34 13.83
CA LEU A 46 3.21 -1.96 12.81
C LEU A 46 4.68 -1.64 13.10
N THR A 47 5.52 -2.67 13.11
CA THR A 47 6.98 -2.48 13.21
C THR A 47 7.59 -2.18 11.84
N ARG A 48 7.05 -2.81 10.80
CA ARG A 48 7.47 -2.61 9.39
C ARG A 48 6.33 -3.01 8.49
N PHE A 49 6.23 -2.40 7.32
CA PHE A 49 5.35 -2.86 6.25
C PHE A 49 6.06 -2.85 4.90
N VAL A 50 5.50 -3.57 3.94
CA VAL A 50 5.91 -3.56 2.53
C VAL A 50 4.69 -3.54 1.62
N VAL A 51 4.86 -3.01 0.41
CA VAL A 51 3.92 -3.20 -0.69
C VAL A 51 4.44 -4.33 -1.57
N SER A 52 3.63 -5.35 -1.79
CA SER A 52 3.93 -6.45 -2.70
C SER A 52 3.12 -6.27 -3.98
N THR A 53 3.81 -6.15 -5.12
CA THR A 53 3.19 -5.88 -6.41
C THR A 53 3.97 -6.52 -7.55
N ASP A 54 3.25 -6.87 -8.61
CA ASP A 54 3.74 -7.33 -9.91
C ASP A 54 3.79 -6.20 -10.96
N SER A 55 3.52 -4.95 -10.56
CA SER A 55 3.38 -3.81 -11.46
C SER A 55 4.34 -2.68 -11.08
N ASP A 56 5.22 -2.32 -12.01
CA ASP A 56 6.18 -1.22 -11.82
C ASP A 56 5.48 0.11 -11.51
N ALA A 57 4.35 0.40 -12.17
CA ALA A 57 3.57 1.62 -11.92
C ALA A 57 3.03 1.67 -10.48
N ILE A 58 2.58 0.54 -9.92
CA ILE A 58 2.15 0.46 -8.52
C ILE A 58 3.34 0.58 -7.58
N ALA A 59 4.49 -0.01 -7.93
CA ALA A 59 5.71 0.12 -7.13
C ALA A 59 6.21 1.58 -7.09
N GLU A 60 6.18 2.29 -8.22
CA GLU A 60 6.51 3.71 -8.29
C GLU A 60 5.56 4.56 -7.46
N GLU A 61 4.25 4.35 -7.60
CA GLU A 61 3.25 5.05 -6.80
C GLU A 61 3.45 4.79 -5.30
N ALA A 62 3.75 3.54 -4.92
CA ALA A 62 4.04 3.20 -3.55
C ALA A 62 5.28 3.93 -3.02
N ARG A 63 6.34 4.06 -3.82
CA ARG A 63 7.56 4.82 -3.45
C ARG A 63 7.30 6.33 -3.29
N ARG A 64 6.28 6.90 -3.95
CA ARG A 64 5.91 8.33 -3.74
C ARG A 64 5.26 8.58 -2.38
N HIS A 65 4.63 7.55 -1.80
CA HIS A 65 3.87 7.65 -0.55
C HIS A 65 4.52 6.95 0.65
N GLY A 66 5.51 6.08 0.40
CA GLY A 66 6.32 5.37 1.40
C GLY A 66 7.47 6.23 1.91
#